data_AF-A0A7I9V545-F1
#
_entry.id   AF-A0A7I9V545-F1
#
_cell.length_a   1.000
_cell.length_b   1.000
_cell.length_c   1.000
_cell.angle_alpha   90.00
_cell.angle_beta   90.00
_cell.angle_gamma   90.00
#
_symmetry.space_group_name_H-M   'P 1'
#
loop_
_entity.id
_entity.type
_entity.pdbx_description
1 polymer ?
#
loop_
_entity_poly.entity_id
_entity_poly.type
_entity_poly.pdbx_seq_one_letter_code
_entity_poly.pdbx_strand_id
1 'polypeptide(L)'
;MPSSFRVVLDACVMIPQNLNNLLLTLADNELFTPVWTPDILDEVHRNLIKKLGLTSAQADHRLAQMQRAFPHAVDHAAGYAKLVKAMTNDRKDRHVLAAAVASGAALIVTDNTKDFPARACEPHGVEILSADEFLLDQLDLDPEAVFAAMSAVTERNKRPPRTILALADALHQVAPEFGAAVTAEFSTVSLLEIVDSSRLPLDYDPATALFDPASAACLWFTSLQHRAEFPNAIAALTHDVEDWDLDRTADSLHGYSLTTGVHEHLEFDDVVYVKFIRGSDDHPVLRAFGDFAVSDFRVLALRRDDSGRWLAHGVVEGWPTNAQREARITP
;
A
#
# COMPACT_ATOMS: atom_id res chain seq x y z
N MET A 1 -23.51 -20.49 -11.91
CA MET A 1 -22.42 -19.60 -11.46
C MET A 1 -21.94 -20.15 -10.13
N PRO A 2 -20.64 -20.36 -9.91
CA PRO A 2 -20.14 -20.62 -8.55
C PRO A 2 -20.67 -19.49 -7.64
N SER A 3 -21.06 -19.82 -6.41
CA SER A 3 -21.56 -18.84 -5.45
C SER A 3 -20.45 -17.81 -5.21
N SER A 4 -20.61 -16.58 -5.71
CA SER A 4 -19.65 -15.53 -5.41
C SER A 4 -19.69 -15.20 -3.92
N PHE A 5 -18.52 -14.98 -3.32
CA PHE A 5 -18.40 -14.58 -1.93
C PHE A 5 -19.02 -13.19 -1.76
N ARG A 6 -20.24 -13.14 -1.20
CA ARG A 6 -20.99 -11.89 -1.04
C ARG A 6 -20.74 -11.28 0.32
N VAL A 7 -20.51 -9.98 0.32
CA VAL A 7 -20.22 -9.20 1.52
C VAL A 7 -21.15 -7.99 1.54
N VAL A 8 -21.89 -7.81 2.62
CA VAL A 8 -22.67 -6.58 2.84
C VAL A 8 -21.75 -5.50 3.39
N LEU A 9 -21.72 -4.35 2.72
CA LEU A 9 -21.01 -3.17 3.22
C LEU A 9 -22.00 -2.29 3.98
N ASP A 10 -21.77 -2.10 5.28
CA ASP A 10 -22.54 -1.16 6.08
C ASP A 10 -22.21 0.30 5.71
N ALA A 11 -23.15 1.22 5.95
CA ALA A 11 -22.98 2.62 5.62
C ALA A 11 -21.76 3.25 6.29
N CYS A 12 -21.37 2.80 7.50
CA CYS A 12 -20.26 3.38 8.26
C CYS A 12 -18.91 3.24 7.54
N VAL A 13 -18.60 2.07 6.97
CA VAL A 13 -17.35 1.79 6.24
C VAL A 13 -17.35 2.40 4.84
N MET A 14 -18.54 2.75 4.33
CA MET A 14 -18.71 3.47 3.08
C MET A 14 -18.59 4.99 3.24
N ILE A 15 -18.45 5.56 4.45
CA ILE A 15 -18.29 7.02 4.61
C ILE A 15 -16.87 7.50 4.29
N PRO A 16 -15.80 6.96 4.93
CA PRO A 16 -14.44 7.42 4.69
C PRO A 16 -14.06 7.15 3.24
N GLN A 17 -13.65 8.20 2.51
CA GLN A 17 -13.48 8.11 1.06
C GLN A 17 -12.41 7.09 0.65
N ASN A 18 -11.28 7.07 1.36
CA ASN A 18 -10.16 6.17 1.04
C ASN A 18 -10.52 4.71 1.31
N LEU A 19 -11.17 4.43 2.44
CA LEU A 19 -11.66 3.08 2.77
C LEU A 19 -12.68 2.59 1.74
N ASN A 20 -13.70 3.41 1.45
CA ASN A 20 -14.71 3.07 0.46
C ASN A 20 -14.10 2.83 -0.94
N ASN A 21 -13.13 3.65 -1.35
CA ASN A 21 -12.45 3.46 -2.63
C ASN A 21 -11.68 2.14 -2.65
N LEU A 22 -10.96 1.79 -1.57
CA LEU A 22 -10.23 0.52 -1.50
C LEU A 22 -11.20 -0.67 -1.53
N LEU A 23 -12.22 -0.69 -0.67
CA LEU A 23 -13.23 -1.76 -0.62
C LEU A 23 -13.89 -1.98 -1.99
N LEU A 24 -14.30 -0.90 -2.67
CA LEU A 24 -14.91 -1.01 -3.99
C LEU A 24 -13.90 -1.43 -5.07
N THR A 25 -12.61 -1.15 -4.92
CA THR A 25 -11.60 -1.61 -5.87
C THR A 25 -11.27 -3.08 -5.68
N LEU A 26 -11.22 -3.56 -4.44
CA LEU A 26 -11.11 -5.00 -4.14
C LEU A 26 -12.31 -5.77 -4.71
N ALA A 27 -13.52 -5.21 -4.60
CA ALA A 27 -14.72 -5.76 -5.24
C ALA A 27 -14.65 -5.76 -6.78
N ASP A 28 -14.13 -4.70 -7.39
CA ASP A 28 -13.94 -4.59 -8.85
C ASP A 28 -12.92 -5.62 -9.36
N ASN A 29 -11.92 -5.94 -8.54
CA ASN A 29 -10.94 -7.01 -8.76
C ASN A 29 -11.49 -8.42 -8.44
N GLU A 30 -12.79 -8.58 -8.23
CA GLU A 30 -13.49 -9.85 -8.00
C GLU A 30 -13.14 -10.60 -6.69
N LEU A 31 -12.47 -9.95 -5.72
CA LEU A 31 -12.18 -10.58 -4.41
C LEU A 31 -13.46 -10.88 -3.63
N PHE A 32 -14.49 -10.04 -3.81
CA PHE A 32 -15.82 -10.27 -3.27
C PHE A 32 -16.88 -9.56 -4.10
N THR A 33 -18.14 -9.98 -3.94
CA THR A 33 -19.30 -9.29 -4.52
C THR A 33 -19.93 -8.38 -3.46
N PRO A 34 -19.90 -7.05 -3.65
CA PRO A 34 -20.47 -6.14 -2.67
C PRO A 34 -22.00 -6.17 -2.74
N VAL A 35 -22.62 -6.06 -1.57
CA VAL A 35 -24.07 -5.98 -1.41
C VAL A 35 -24.41 -4.76 -0.55
N TRP A 36 -25.40 -3.99 -1.00
CA TRP A 36 -26.00 -2.91 -0.21
C TRP A 36 -27.46 -2.73 -0.61
N THR A 37 -28.24 -2.07 0.23
CA THR A 37 -29.66 -1.81 -0.02
C THR A 37 -29.93 -0.33 -0.25
N PRO A 38 -31.11 0.06 -0.76
CA PRO A 38 -31.51 1.46 -0.80
C PRO A 38 -31.43 2.14 0.57
N ASP A 39 -31.80 1.46 1.65
CA ASP A 39 -31.70 2.01 3.01
C ASP A 39 -30.25 2.30 3.44
N ILE A 40 -29.31 1.41 3.09
CA ILE A 40 -27.87 1.62 3.34
C ILE A 40 -27.37 2.81 2.52
N LEU A 41 -27.73 2.91 1.23
CA LEU A 41 -27.33 4.06 0.40
C LEU A 41 -27.92 5.38 0.91
N ASP A 42 -29.17 5.38 1.38
CA ASP A 42 -29.80 6.55 2.01
C ASP A 42 -29.08 6.96 3.31
N GLU A 43 -28.55 5.99 4.07
CA GLU A 43 -27.69 6.24 5.22
C GLU A 43 -26.35 6.85 4.83
N VAL A 44 -25.69 6.31 3.80
CA VAL A 44 -24.47 6.88 3.24
C VAL A 44 -24.72 8.32 2.83
N HIS A 45 -25.75 8.57 2.02
CA HIS A 45 -26.12 9.92 1.56
C HIS A 45 -26.32 10.90 2.72
N ARG A 46 -27.12 10.52 3.73
CA ARG A 46 -27.36 11.37 4.92
C ARG A 46 -26.08 11.65 5.70
N ASN A 47 -25.20 10.66 5.85
CA ASN A 47 -23.95 10.80 6.58
C ASN A 47 -22.92 11.65 5.82
N LEU A 48 -22.84 11.55 4.50
CA LEU A 48 -21.99 12.41 3.68
C LEU A 48 -22.32 13.90 3.86
N ILE A 49 -23.61 14.23 3.91
CA ILE A 49 -24.06 15.62 4.15
C ILE A 49 -23.80 16.03 5.60
N LYS A 50 -24.24 15.21 6.57
CA LYS A 50 -24.24 15.61 7.99
C LYS A 50 -22.87 15.57 8.65
N LYS A 51 -22.04 14.57 8.32
CA LYS A 51 -20.74 14.35 8.96
C LYS A 51 -19.59 14.99 8.18
N LEU A 52 -19.63 14.91 6.85
CA LEU A 52 -18.54 15.42 6.00
C LEU A 52 -18.85 16.79 5.37
N GLY A 53 -20.05 17.33 5.56
CA GLY A 53 -20.42 18.65 5.05
C GLY A 53 -20.52 18.74 3.53
N LEU A 54 -20.69 17.61 2.84
CA LEU A 54 -20.89 17.59 1.39
C LEU A 54 -22.25 18.20 1.03
N THR A 55 -22.32 18.80 -0.15
CA THR A 55 -23.61 19.18 -0.75
C THR A 55 -24.39 17.94 -1.20
N SER A 56 -25.72 18.05 -1.29
CA SER A 56 -26.57 16.96 -1.83
C SER A 56 -26.06 16.48 -3.19
N ALA A 57 -25.75 17.41 -4.10
CA ALA A 57 -25.24 17.07 -5.43
C ALA A 57 -23.92 16.28 -5.40
N GLN A 58 -23.03 16.54 -4.44
CA GLN A 58 -21.79 15.76 -4.27
C GLN A 58 -22.07 14.36 -3.73
N ALA A 59 -23.00 14.23 -2.77
CA ALA A 59 -23.42 12.93 -2.25
C ALA A 59 -24.14 12.10 -3.32
N ASP A 60 -25.07 12.71 -4.06
CA ASP A 60 -25.78 12.11 -5.21
C ASP A 60 -24.78 11.64 -6.28
N HIS A 61 -23.80 12.47 -6.61
CA HIS A 61 -22.77 12.12 -7.58
C HIS A 61 -21.96 10.89 -7.13
N ARG A 62 -21.54 10.84 -5.85
CA ARG A 62 -20.80 9.70 -5.30
C ARG A 62 -21.62 8.41 -5.36
N LEU A 63 -22.87 8.44 -4.91
CA LEU A 63 -23.77 7.29 -4.98
C LEU A 63 -24.01 6.83 -6.42
N ALA A 64 -24.18 7.75 -7.36
CA ALA A 64 -24.35 7.44 -8.77
C ALA A 64 -23.11 6.74 -9.36
N GLN A 65 -21.89 7.13 -8.97
CA GLN A 65 -20.67 6.42 -9.39
C GLN A 65 -20.64 4.99 -8.84
N MET A 66 -20.99 4.81 -7.56
CA MET A 66 -21.01 3.49 -6.92
C MET A 66 -22.03 2.55 -7.59
N GLN A 67 -23.24 3.05 -7.87
CA GLN A 67 -24.28 2.27 -8.56
C GLN A 67 -23.91 1.98 -10.02
N ARG A 68 -23.20 2.89 -10.68
CA ARG A 68 -22.70 2.66 -12.05
C ARG A 68 -21.63 1.58 -12.10
N ALA A 69 -20.73 1.55 -11.11
CA ALA A 69 -19.69 0.53 -11.00
C ALA A 69 -20.28 -0.84 -10.63
N PHE A 70 -21.27 -0.86 -9.72
CA PHE A 70 -21.90 -2.10 -9.23
C PHE A 70 -23.42 -2.09 -9.42
N PRO A 71 -23.90 -2.26 -10.68
CA PRO A 71 -25.33 -2.14 -10.99
C PRO A 71 -26.20 -3.19 -10.31
N HIS A 72 -25.62 -4.33 -9.90
CA HIS A 72 -26.34 -5.46 -9.31
C HIS A 72 -26.24 -5.55 -7.78
N ALA A 73 -25.47 -4.68 -7.13
CA ALA A 73 -25.25 -4.75 -5.68
C ALA A 73 -26.56 -4.65 -4.87
N VAL A 74 -27.54 -3.87 -5.37
CA VAL A 74 -28.88 -3.74 -4.78
C VAL A 74 -29.75 -4.97 -5.05
N ASP A 75 -29.67 -5.52 -6.26
CA ASP A 75 -30.49 -6.64 -6.69
C ASP A 75 -30.21 -7.91 -5.86
N HIS A 76 -28.97 -8.06 -5.39
CA HIS A 76 -28.57 -9.19 -4.55
C HIS A 76 -29.37 -9.29 -3.25
N ALA A 77 -29.79 -8.17 -2.65
CA ALA A 77 -30.56 -8.14 -1.40
C ALA A 77 -32.07 -7.95 -1.64
N ALA A 78 -32.59 -8.26 -2.83
CA ALA A 78 -34.01 -8.10 -3.13
C ALA A 78 -34.91 -8.80 -2.11
N GLY A 79 -35.85 -8.05 -1.53
CA GLY A 79 -36.78 -8.57 -0.52
C GLY A 79 -36.33 -8.45 0.94
N TYR A 80 -35.14 -7.91 1.23
CA TYR A 80 -34.63 -7.70 2.60
C TYR A 80 -35.62 -6.99 3.52
N ALA A 81 -36.40 -6.02 2.99
CA ALA A 81 -37.39 -5.25 3.75
C ALA A 81 -38.40 -6.11 4.53
N LYS A 82 -38.72 -7.32 4.01
CA LYS A 82 -39.64 -8.27 4.67
C LYS A 82 -39.01 -8.94 5.90
N LEU A 83 -37.68 -9.00 5.95
CA LEU A 83 -36.91 -9.66 7.01
C LEU A 83 -36.53 -8.70 8.15
N VAL A 84 -36.52 -7.38 7.91
CA VAL A 84 -36.09 -6.34 8.88
C VAL A 84 -36.73 -6.51 10.25
N LYS A 85 -38.04 -6.79 10.32
CA LYS A 85 -38.75 -6.95 11.60
C LYS A 85 -38.36 -8.21 12.37
N ALA A 86 -37.85 -9.23 11.69
CA ALA A 86 -37.43 -10.49 12.28
C ALA A 86 -35.99 -10.46 12.83
N MET A 87 -35.18 -9.49 12.40
CA MET A 87 -33.80 -9.36 12.87
C MET A 87 -33.77 -8.90 14.34
N THR A 88 -32.88 -9.50 15.12
CA THR A 88 -32.82 -9.34 16.59
C THR A 88 -31.61 -8.53 17.06
N ASN A 89 -30.82 -7.99 16.13
CA ASN A 89 -29.74 -7.03 16.38
C ASN A 89 -30.28 -5.61 16.68
N ASP A 90 -29.41 -4.60 16.81
CA ASP A 90 -29.83 -3.23 17.11
C ASP A 90 -30.92 -2.78 16.15
N ARG A 91 -31.95 -2.10 16.69
CA ARG A 91 -33.15 -1.73 15.93
C ARG A 91 -32.83 -0.86 14.72
N LYS A 92 -31.80 -0.01 14.79
CA LYS A 92 -31.42 0.88 13.69
C LYS A 92 -30.69 0.14 12.58
N ASP A 93 -30.03 -0.97 12.88
CA ASP A 93 -29.16 -1.70 11.95
C ASP A 93 -29.76 -3.03 11.48
N ARG A 94 -31.05 -3.26 11.75
CA ARG A 94 -31.78 -4.46 11.30
C ARG A 94 -31.85 -4.60 9.79
N HIS A 95 -31.85 -3.49 9.06
CA HIS A 95 -31.86 -3.53 7.59
C HIS A 95 -30.56 -4.10 7.02
N VAL A 96 -29.42 -3.86 7.69
CA VAL A 96 -28.12 -4.39 7.28
C VAL A 96 -28.07 -5.91 7.47
N LEU A 97 -28.47 -6.42 8.64
CA LEU A 97 -28.53 -7.87 8.86
C LEU A 97 -29.56 -8.53 7.94
N ALA A 98 -30.73 -7.91 7.75
CA ALA A 98 -31.72 -8.39 6.79
C ALA A 98 -31.20 -8.46 5.35
N ALA A 99 -30.34 -7.51 4.96
CA ALA A 99 -29.69 -7.51 3.64
C ALA A 99 -28.75 -8.71 3.49
N ALA A 100 -27.97 -9.03 4.53
CA ALA A 100 -27.08 -10.19 4.52
C ALA A 100 -27.87 -11.49 4.36
N VAL A 101 -28.94 -11.66 5.14
CA VAL A 101 -29.81 -12.84 5.05
C VAL A 101 -30.48 -12.95 3.68
N ALA A 102 -31.02 -11.85 3.14
CA ALA A 102 -31.71 -11.87 1.85
C ALA A 102 -30.77 -12.18 0.67
N SER A 103 -29.52 -11.72 0.75
CA SER A 103 -28.51 -11.93 -0.30
C SER A 103 -27.72 -13.23 -0.18
N GLY A 104 -27.83 -13.91 0.97
CA GLY A 104 -26.97 -15.04 1.31
C GLY A 104 -25.51 -14.62 1.47
N ALA A 105 -25.26 -13.37 1.87
CA ALA A 105 -23.92 -12.91 2.22
C ALA A 105 -23.44 -13.64 3.47
N ALA A 106 -22.22 -14.15 3.42
CA ALA A 106 -21.59 -14.80 4.56
C ALA A 106 -21.10 -13.77 5.59
N LEU A 107 -20.93 -12.50 5.17
CA LEU A 107 -20.21 -11.51 5.94
C LEU A 107 -20.82 -10.11 5.84
N ILE A 108 -20.80 -9.35 6.94
CA ILE A 108 -21.08 -7.92 7.01
C ILE A 108 -19.80 -7.21 7.44
N VAL A 109 -19.38 -6.19 6.70
CA VAL A 109 -18.27 -5.30 7.08
C VAL A 109 -18.86 -4.04 7.72
N THR A 110 -18.58 -3.84 9.01
CA THR A 110 -19.07 -2.70 9.81
C THR A 110 -18.15 -2.42 11.00
N ASP A 111 -17.84 -1.14 11.23
CA ASP A 111 -17.10 -0.72 12.44
C ASP A 111 -18.02 -0.61 13.68
N ASN A 112 -19.33 -0.78 13.50
CA ASN A 112 -20.32 -0.80 14.58
C ASN A 112 -20.60 -2.23 15.08
N THR A 113 -19.58 -3.07 15.20
CA THR A 113 -19.70 -4.52 15.50
C THR A 113 -20.59 -4.83 16.72
N LYS A 114 -20.59 -3.96 17.74
CA LYS A 114 -21.46 -4.06 18.93
C LYS A 114 -22.97 -4.09 18.62
N ASP A 115 -23.39 -3.51 17.51
CA ASP A 115 -24.79 -3.44 17.09
C ASP A 115 -25.25 -4.76 16.45
N PHE A 116 -24.32 -5.69 16.22
CA PHE A 116 -24.49 -7.01 15.62
C PHE A 116 -23.99 -8.14 16.55
N PRO A 117 -24.62 -8.35 17.72
CA PRO A 117 -24.16 -9.36 18.67
C PRO A 117 -24.26 -10.77 18.05
N ALA A 118 -23.29 -11.65 18.35
CA ALA A 118 -23.20 -13.01 17.80
C ALA A 118 -24.52 -13.79 17.83
N ARG A 119 -25.25 -13.74 18.96
CA ARG A 119 -26.58 -14.37 19.12
C ARG A 119 -27.63 -13.98 18.07
N ALA A 120 -27.48 -12.81 17.44
CA ALA A 120 -28.38 -12.33 16.39
C ALA A 120 -27.90 -12.74 15.00
N CYS A 121 -26.59 -12.94 14.79
CA CYS A 121 -25.98 -13.15 13.47
C CYS A 121 -25.69 -14.63 13.19
N GLU A 122 -25.18 -15.38 14.18
CA GLU A 122 -24.87 -16.81 14.07
C GLU A 122 -26.05 -17.67 13.58
N PRO A 123 -27.32 -17.46 14.02
CA PRO A 123 -28.46 -18.24 13.52
C PRO A 123 -28.70 -18.10 12.01
N HIS A 124 -28.11 -17.07 11.40
CA HIS A 124 -28.19 -16.80 9.98
C HIS A 124 -26.91 -17.16 9.21
N GLY A 125 -25.87 -17.65 9.89
CA GLY A 125 -24.57 -17.93 9.27
C GLY A 125 -23.87 -16.68 8.75
N VAL A 126 -24.10 -15.54 9.40
CA VAL A 126 -23.51 -14.24 9.02
C VAL A 126 -22.43 -13.87 10.02
N GLU A 127 -21.21 -13.72 9.53
CA GLU A 127 -20.06 -13.20 10.26
C GLU A 127 -19.99 -11.67 10.18
N ILE A 128 -19.44 -11.05 11.21
CA ILE A 128 -19.30 -9.60 11.32
C ILE A 128 -17.83 -9.29 11.48
N LEU A 129 -17.26 -8.51 10.56
CA LEU A 129 -15.90 -8.00 10.66
C LEU A 129 -15.91 -6.47 10.64
N SER A 130 -14.97 -5.87 11.36
CA SER A 130 -14.61 -4.47 11.14
C SER A 130 -13.97 -4.27 9.76
N ALA A 131 -13.87 -3.02 9.31
CA ALA A 131 -13.14 -2.72 8.08
C ALA A 131 -11.66 -3.15 8.17
N ASP A 132 -11.06 -3.02 9.36
CA ASP A 132 -9.66 -3.36 9.60
C ASP A 132 -9.42 -4.87 9.47
N GLU A 133 -10.19 -5.67 10.20
CA GLU A 133 -10.14 -7.14 10.15
C GLU A 133 -10.42 -7.65 8.72
N PHE A 134 -11.44 -7.12 8.05
CA PHE A 134 -11.75 -7.55 6.69
C PHE A 134 -10.61 -7.27 5.71
N LEU A 135 -9.97 -6.10 5.80
CA LEU A 135 -8.85 -5.75 4.93
C LEU A 135 -7.59 -6.57 5.24
N LEU A 136 -7.34 -6.90 6.51
CA LEU A 136 -6.26 -7.83 6.90
C LEU A 136 -6.53 -9.23 6.35
N ASP A 137 -7.75 -9.75 6.47
CA ASP A 137 -8.11 -11.04 5.90
C ASP A 137 -7.91 -11.06 4.37
N GLN A 138 -8.23 -9.97 3.68
CA GLN A 138 -7.94 -9.87 2.24
C GLN A 138 -6.44 -9.81 1.95
N LEU A 139 -5.66 -9.10 2.77
CA LEU A 139 -4.21 -9.00 2.64
C LEU A 139 -3.54 -10.35 2.85
N ASP A 140 -3.95 -11.10 3.87
CA ASP A 140 -3.43 -12.44 4.16
C ASP A 140 -3.84 -13.46 3.09
N LEU A 141 -5.03 -13.31 2.51
CA LEU A 141 -5.54 -14.22 1.48
C LEU A 141 -4.86 -14.01 0.12
N ASP A 142 -4.73 -12.75 -0.32
CA ASP A 142 -4.14 -12.39 -1.61
C ASP A 142 -3.44 -11.02 -1.54
N PRO A 143 -2.18 -10.99 -1.05
CA PRO A 143 -1.43 -9.75 -0.93
C PRO A 143 -1.26 -9.03 -2.28
N GLU A 144 -1.00 -9.79 -3.34
CA GLU A 144 -0.77 -9.25 -4.69
C GLU A 144 -2.00 -8.48 -5.19
N ALA A 145 -3.20 -9.08 -5.05
CA ALA A 145 -4.43 -8.43 -5.47
C ALA A 145 -4.79 -7.21 -4.62
N VAL A 146 -4.48 -7.22 -3.32
CA VAL A 146 -4.66 -6.06 -2.45
C VAL A 146 -3.71 -4.93 -2.85
N PHE A 147 -2.42 -5.20 -3.07
CA PHE A 147 -1.48 -4.18 -3.53
C PHE A 147 -1.84 -3.64 -4.92
N ALA A 148 -2.30 -4.48 -5.84
CA ALA A 148 -2.81 -4.04 -7.13
C ALA A 148 -4.02 -3.10 -6.98
N ALA A 149 -4.96 -3.41 -6.08
CA ALA A 149 -6.09 -2.53 -5.78
C ALA A 149 -5.64 -1.20 -5.18
N MET A 150 -4.67 -1.22 -4.25
CA MET A 150 -4.11 0.01 -3.67
C MET A 150 -3.43 0.86 -4.75
N SER A 151 -2.61 0.28 -5.63
CA SER A 151 -2.01 0.97 -6.79
C SER A 151 -3.07 1.66 -7.63
N ALA A 152 -4.10 0.92 -8.05
CA ALA A 152 -5.19 1.45 -8.87
C ALA A 152 -5.99 2.58 -8.18
N VAL A 153 -6.16 2.54 -6.85
CA VAL A 153 -6.73 3.67 -6.08
C VAL A 153 -5.82 4.89 -6.19
N THR A 154 -4.53 4.73 -5.97
CA THR A 154 -3.59 5.86 -5.94
C THR A 154 -3.34 6.49 -7.31
N GLU A 155 -3.38 5.71 -8.38
CA GLU A 155 -3.29 6.19 -9.77
C GLU A 155 -4.51 7.03 -10.18
N ARG A 156 -5.72 6.60 -9.78
CA ARG A 156 -6.97 7.34 -10.07
C ARG A 156 -7.10 8.63 -9.25
N ASN A 157 -6.38 8.72 -8.13
CA ASN A 157 -6.46 9.86 -7.23
C ASN A 157 -5.80 11.12 -7.82
N LYS A 158 -6.63 12.15 -8.08
CA LYS A 158 -6.17 13.47 -8.53
C LYS A 158 -5.60 14.32 -7.39
N ARG A 159 -5.91 13.98 -6.15
CA ARG A 159 -5.46 14.63 -4.90
C ARG A 159 -4.91 13.55 -3.97
N PRO A 160 -4.03 13.88 -3.01
CA PRO A 160 -3.53 12.90 -2.04
C PRO A 160 -4.65 12.06 -1.40
N PRO A 161 -4.41 10.77 -1.11
CA PRO A 161 -3.13 10.06 -1.26
C PRO A 161 -2.86 9.56 -2.70
N ARG A 162 -1.62 9.71 -3.18
CA ARG A 162 -1.19 9.32 -4.53
C ARG A 162 -0.06 8.28 -4.56
N THR A 163 0.25 7.69 -3.40
CA THR A 163 1.20 6.59 -3.23
C THR A 163 0.62 5.59 -2.25
N ILE A 164 0.99 4.31 -2.34
CA ILE A 164 0.43 3.25 -1.49
C ILE A 164 0.70 3.55 -0.01
N LEU A 165 1.90 4.03 0.34
CA LEU A 165 2.22 4.44 1.72
C LEU A 165 1.37 5.61 2.21
N ALA A 166 1.11 6.62 1.38
CA ALA A 166 0.22 7.71 1.76
C ALA A 166 -1.24 7.23 1.90
N LEU A 167 -1.64 6.23 1.11
CA LEU A 167 -2.94 5.60 1.23
C LEU A 167 -3.04 4.78 2.52
N ALA A 168 -2.00 4.02 2.87
CA ALA A 168 -1.90 3.26 4.11
C ALA A 168 -1.97 4.18 5.34
N ASP A 169 -1.23 5.29 5.34
CA ASP A 169 -1.28 6.31 6.40
C ASP A 169 -2.68 6.93 6.52
N ALA A 170 -3.32 7.25 5.39
CA ALA A 170 -4.68 7.78 5.41
C ALA A 170 -5.72 6.75 5.86
N LEU A 171 -5.47 5.45 5.64
CA LEU A 171 -6.31 4.35 6.13
C LEU A 171 -6.09 4.05 7.61
N HIS A 172 -4.93 4.37 8.17
CA HIS A 172 -4.60 4.11 9.58
C HIS A 172 -5.62 4.71 10.58
N GLN A 173 -6.33 5.77 10.18
CA GLN A 173 -7.38 6.39 11.00
C GLN A 173 -8.66 5.56 11.13
N VAL A 174 -8.90 4.63 10.21
CA VAL A 174 -10.14 3.83 10.12
C VAL A 174 -9.88 2.33 10.06
N ALA A 175 -8.67 1.92 9.68
CA ALA A 175 -8.17 0.56 9.63
C ALA A 175 -6.69 0.57 10.08
N PRO A 176 -6.42 0.78 11.39
CA PRO A 176 -5.08 0.98 11.92
C PRO A 176 -4.14 -0.21 11.70
N GLU A 177 -4.60 -1.43 11.94
CA GLU A 177 -3.78 -2.63 11.85
C GLU A 177 -3.45 -2.97 10.39
N PHE A 178 -4.41 -2.83 9.47
CA PHE A 178 -4.17 -2.96 8.03
C PHE A 178 -3.19 -1.90 7.51
N GLY A 179 -3.37 -0.63 7.91
CA GLY A 179 -2.45 0.44 7.52
C GLY A 179 -1.02 0.19 8.01
N ALA A 180 -0.89 -0.36 9.23
CA ALA A 180 0.40 -0.76 9.79
C ALA A 180 1.00 -1.98 9.06
N ALA A 181 0.19 -3.00 8.74
CA ALA A 181 0.61 -4.19 8.00
C ALA A 181 1.12 -3.83 6.60
N VAL A 182 0.37 -3.00 5.85
CA VAL A 182 0.81 -2.49 4.55
C VAL A 182 2.12 -1.71 4.68
N THR A 183 2.22 -0.83 5.67
CA THR A 183 3.47 -0.07 5.91
C THR A 183 4.63 -1.00 6.24
N ALA A 184 4.38 -2.07 6.99
CA ALA A 184 5.36 -3.10 7.30
C ALA A 184 5.78 -3.86 6.04
N GLU A 185 4.87 -4.20 5.12
CA GLU A 185 5.19 -4.86 3.84
C GLU A 185 6.06 -4.00 2.89
N PHE A 186 5.96 -2.67 2.97
CA PHE A 186 6.90 -1.78 2.29
C PHE A 186 8.22 -1.57 3.06
N SER A 187 8.25 -2.00 4.32
CA SER A 187 9.40 -1.98 5.22
C SER A 187 10.13 -3.34 5.28
N THR A 188 9.50 -4.44 4.87
CA THR A 188 10.06 -5.80 4.79
C THR A 188 11.02 -5.88 3.61
N VAL A 189 12.27 -5.52 3.90
CA VAL A 189 13.41 -5.87 3.07
C VAL A 189 13.80 -7.29 3.43
N SER A 190 13.93 -8.20 2.46
CA SER A 190 14.72 -9.42 2.66
C SER A 190 16.17 -9.00 2.93
N LEU A 191 16.49 -8.86 4.22
CA LEU A 191 17.80 -8.48 4.76
C LEU A 191 18.77 -9.66 4.61
N LEU A 192 19.35 -9.82 3.41
CA LEU A 192 20.59 -10.60 3.25
C LEU A 192 21.76 -9.63 3.09
N GLU A 193 22.81 -9.81 3.89
CA GLU A 193 24.07 -9.05 3.90
C GLU A 193 23.94 -7.51 3.88
N ILE A 194 23.88 -6.93 5.08
CA ILE A 194 24.46 -5.59 5.29
C ILE A 194 25.90 -5.68 4.78
N VAL A 195 26.18 -5.05 3.65
CA VAL A 195 27.55 -4.85 3.19
C VAL A 195 28.16 -3.85 4.17
N ASP A 196 28.84 -4.38 5.18
CA ASP A 196 29.89 -3.64 5.86
C ASP A 196 30.76 -3.03 4.76
N SER A 197 30.90 -1.71 4.69
CA SER A 197 31.67 -1.07 3.62
C SER A 197 33.14 -1.53 3.57
N SER A 198 33.60 -2.28 4.58
CA SER A 198 34.89 -2.98 4.61
C SER A 198 34.89 -4.40 4.02
N ARG A 199 33.73 -4.98 3.65
CA ARG A 199 33.60 -6.33 3.08
C ARG A 199 32.59 -6.38 1.94
N LEU A 200 33.10 -6.54 0.72
CA LEU A 200 32.32 -6.96 -0.44
C LEU A 200 31.72 -8.37 -0.19
N PRO A 201 30.51 -8.68 -0.71
CA PRO A 201 29.89 -10.00 -0.62
C PRO A 201 30.83 -11.13 -1.07
N LEU A 202 30.70 -12.31 -0.46
CA LEU A 202 31.65 -13.43 -0.61
C LEU A 202 31.77 -14.01 -2.04
N ASP A 203 30.87 -13.66 -2.96
CA ASP A 203 30.82 -14.12 -4.37
C ASP A 203 31.08 -12.98 -5.39
N TYR A 204 31.84 -11.95 -5.01
CA TYR A 204 32.11 -10.76 -5.85
C TYR A 204 33.08 -11.02 -7.03
N ASP A 205 32.57 -10.96 -8.27
CA ASP A 205 33.37 -10.81 -9.50
C ASP A 205 33.26 -9.37 -10.06
N PRO A 206 34.36 -8.58 -10.04
CA PRO A 206 34.37 -7.21 -10.55
C PRO A 206 33.93 -7.09 -12.03
N ALA A 207 34.08 -8.16 -12.83
CA ALA A 207 33.73 -8.15 -14.25
C ALA A 207 32.22 -8.17 -14.48
N THR A 208 31.44 -8.76 -13.56
CA THR A 208 29.98 -8.94 -13.71
C THR A 208 29.18 -8.06 -12.75
N ALA A 209 29.81 -7.47 -11.73
CA ALA A 209 29.15 -6.71 -10.68
C ALA A 209 28.35 -5.49 -11.18
N LEU A 210 28.65 -4.95 -12.36
CA LEU A 210 27.90 -3.83 -12.96
C LEU A 210 26.58 -4.25 -13.60
N PHE A 211 26.35 -5.55 -13.81
CA PHE A 211 25.15 -6.06 -14.47
C PHE A 211 24.07 -6.51 -13.46
N ASP A 212 24.44 -6.63 -12.20
CA ASP A 212 23.53 -6.88 -11.08
C ASP A 212 23.30 -5.56 -10.30
N PRO A 213 22.05 -5.09 -10.13
CA PRO A 213 21.75 -3.83 -9.45
C PRO A 213 22.29 -3.74 -8.02
N ALA A 214 22.16 -4.80 -7.22
CA ALA A 214 22.60 -4.79 -5.83
C ALA A 214 24.13 -4.65 -5.75
N SER A 215 24.84 -5.39 -6.59
CA SER A 215 26.30 -5.35 -6.71
C SER A 215 26.80 -3.98 -7.23
N ALA A 216 26.09 -3.38 -8.19
CA ALA A 216 26.40 -2.06 -8.71
C ALA A 216 26.20 -0.95 -7.65
N ALA A 217 25.10 -1.01 -6.90
CA ALA A 217 24.84 -0.10 -5.77
C ALA A 217 25.93 -0.22 -4.70
N CYS A 218 26.31 -1.45 -4.34
CA CYS A 218 27.38 -1.72 -3.39
C CYS A 218 28.70 -1.11 -3.85
N LEU A 219 29.08 -1.35 -5.11
CA LEU A 219 30.31 -0.83 -5.69
C LEU A 219 30.35 0.70 -5.71
N TRP A 220 29.23 1.30 -6.10
CA TRP A 220 29.10 2.74 -6.13
C TRP A 220 29.24 3.32 -4.73
N PHE A 221 28.57 2.74 -3.73
CA PHE A 221 28.63 3.22 -2.35
C PHE A 221 30.04 3.09 -1.74
N THR A 222 30.71 1.96 -1.94
CA THR A 222 32.11 1.79 -1.52
C THR A 222 33.02 2.80 -2.21
N SER A 223 32.84 3.01 -3.52
CA SER A 223 33.61 4.00 -4.28
C SER A 223 33.36 5.43 -3.82
N LEU A 224 32.14 5.76 -3.38
CA LEU A 224 31.79 7.06 -2.82
C LEU A 224 32.49 7.32 -1.48
N GLN A 225 32.57 6.30 -0.61
CA GLN A 225 33.28 6.40 0.67
C GLN A 225 34.79 6.58 0.48
N HIS A 226 35.38 5.91 -0.52
CA HIS A 226 36.80 5.98 -0.86
C HIS A 226 37.10 6.87 -2.07
N ARG A 227 36.23 7.85 -2.37
CA ARG A 227 36.31 8.68 -3.58
C ARG A 227 37.62 9.46 -3.74
N ALA A 228 38.27 9.81 -2.62
CA ALA A 228 39.58 10.47 -2.64
C ALA A 228 40.71 9.53 -3.11
N GLU A 229 40.56 8.22 -2.87
CA GLU A 229 41.52 7.18 -3.26
C GLU A 229 41.23 6.66 -4.68
N PHE A 230 39.96 6.61 -5.08
CA PHE A 230 39.51 6.06 -6.36
C PHE A 230 38.55 6.99 -7.15
N PRO A 231 38.99 8.20 -7.54
CA PRO A 231 38.13 9.19 -8.20
C PRO A 231 37.58 8.70 -9.56
N ASN A 232 38.36 7.89 -10.29
CA ASN A 232 37.92 7.34 -11.58
C ASN A 232 36.87 6.23 -11.42
N ALA A 233 36.87 5.52 -10.28
CA ALA A 233 35.92 4.44 -10.03
C ALA A 233 34.52 5.02 -9.78
N ILE A 234 34.40 6.02 -8.90
CA ILE A 234 33.11 6.67 -8.64
C ILE A 234 32.56 7.36 -9.89
N ALA A 235 33.42 7.97 -10.70
CA ALA A 235 33.01 8.57 -11.98
C ALA A 235 32.49 7.54 -12.98
N ALA A 236 33.12 6.36 -13.08
CA ALA A 236 32.68 5.30 -13.98
C ALA A 236 31.37 4.61 -13.55
N LEU A 237 30.99 4.76 -12.28
CA LEU A 237 29.79 4.16 -11.68
C LEU A 237 28.61 5.14 -11.57
N THR A 238 28.79 6.39 -12.00
CA THR A 238 27.80 7.46 -11.84
C THR A 238 27.36 7.97 -13.21
N HIS A 239 26.05 8.00 -13.45
CA HIS A 239 25.48 8.58 -14.65
C HIS A 239 25.56 10.10 -14.58
N ASP A 240 26.10 10.74 -15.63
CA ASP A 240 26.32 12.20 -15.71
C ASP A 240 27.00 12.75 -14.43
N VAL A 241 28.16 12.20 -14.07
CA VAL A 241 28.87 12.52 -12.82
C VAL A 241 29.13 14.02 -12.63
N GLU A 242 29.22 14.79 -13.71
CA GLU A 242 29.41 16.24 -13.68
C GLU A 242 28.24 16.99 -13.00
N ASP A 243 27.04 16.37 -12.96
CA ASP A 243 25.86 16.92 -12.31
C ASP A 243 25.83 16.60 -10.79
N TRP A 244 26.80 15.84 -10.27
CA TRP A 244 26.82 15.41 -8.86
C TRP A 244 27.76 16.24 -7.99
N ASP A 245 27.25 16.62 -6.81
CA ASP A 245 28.08 17.00 -5.67
C ASP A 245 28.40 15.74 -4.84
N LEU A 246 29.47 15.03 -5.21
CA LEU A 246 29.84 13.75 -4.58
C LEU A 246 30.23 13.90 -3.11
N ASP A 247 30.79 15.05 -2.70
CA ASP A 247 31.13 15.31 -1.31
C ASP A 247 29.86 15.47 -0.47
N ARG A 248 28.93 16.30 -0.93
CA ARG A 248 27.63 16.47 -0.26
C ARG A 248 26.82 15.17 -0.23
N THR A 249 26.89 14.39 -1.31
CA THR A 249 26.23 13.07 -1.39
C THR A 249 26.80 12.12 -0.34
N ALA A 250 28.14 12.04 -0.24
CA ALA A 250 28.79 11.22 0.76
C ALA A 250 28.45 11.64 2.20
N ASP A 251 28.44 12.95 2.47
CA ASP A 251 28.05 13.50 3.77
C ASP A 251 26.59 13.16 4.10
N SER A 252 25.70 13.20 3.10
CA SER A 252 24.28 12.85 3.27
C SER A 252 24.07 11.37 3.63
N LEU A 253 24.98 10.49 3.20
CA LEU A 253 24.95 9.06 3.47
C LEU A 253 25.81 8.67 4.68
N HIS A 254 26.39 9.63 5.40
CA HIS A 254 27.18 9.34 6.59
C HIS A 254 26.32 8.69 7.69
N GLY A 255 26.75 7.51 8.16
CA GLY A 255 26.01 6.71 9.14
C GLY A 255 24.89 5.83 8.56
N TYR A 256 24.73 5.80 7.23
CA TYR A 256 23.84 4.87 6.55
C TYR A 256 24.61 3.65 6.04
N SER A 257 23.91 2.52 5.96
CA SER A 257 24.36 1.27 5.35
C SER A 257 23.43 0.90 4.21
N LEU A 258 24.00 0.38 3.11
CA LEU A 258 23.24 -0.10 1.97
C LEU A 258 22.53 -1.42 2.31
N THR A 259 21.32 -1.59 1.81
CA THR A 259 20.56 -2.84 1.86
C THR A 259 20.69 -3.60 0.54
N THR A 260 20.37 -4.90 0.53
CA THR A 260 20.39 -5.71 -0.71
C THR A 260 19.07 -5.75 -1.45
N GLY A 261 18.00 -5.17 -0.89
CA GLY A 261 16.70 -5.09 -1.54
C GLY A 261 16.76 -4.20 -2.78
N VAL A 262 16.53 -4.79 -3.94
CA VAL A 262 16.36 -4.09 -5.22
C VAL A 262 14.87 -3.93 -5.49
N HIS A 263 14.44 -2.71 -5.71
CA HIS A 263 13.05 -2.38 -5.99
C HIS A 263 12.94 -1.83 -7.41
N GLU A 264 12.14 -2.49 -8.25
CA GLU A 264 11.96 -2.10 -9.64
C GLU A 264 11.14 -0.82 -9.77
N HIS A 265 11.45 -0.01 -10.78
CA HIS A 265 10.62 1.13 -11.14
C HIS A 265 9.37 0.66 -11.88
N LEU A 266 8.19 1.08 -11.43
CA LEU A 266 6.90 0.61 -11.95
C LEU A 266 6.67 0.92 -13.45
N GLU A 267 7.24 2.02 -13.95
CA GLU A 267 7.06 2.48 -15.35
C GLU A 267 8.28 2.29 -16.27
N PHE A 268 9.48 2.09 -15.71
CA PHE A 268 10.75 2.11 -16.47
C PHE A 268 11.56 0.87 -16.12
N ASP A 269 11.74 -0.04 -17.06
CA ASP A 269 12.46 -1.30 -16.85
C ASP A 269 13.99 -1.13 -16.80
N ASP A 270 14.48 0.09 -17.06
CA ASP A 270 15.87 0.50 -16.97
C ASP A 270 16.18 1.24 -15.66
N VAL A 271 15.25 1.34 -14.70
CA VAL A 271 15.46 2.02 -13.41
C VAL A 271 15.13 1.09 -12.24
N VAL A 272 16.00 1.09 -11.25
CA VAL A 272 15.83 0.33 -10.00
C VAL A 272 16.29 1.15 -8.81
N TYR A 273 15.84 0.77 -7.62
CA TYR A 273 16.06 1.48 -6.38
C TYR A 273 16.67 0.56 -5.33
N VAL A 274 17.66 1.07 -4.60
CA VAL A 274 18.30 0.37 -3.48
C VAL A 274 18.28 1.26 -2.24
N LYS A 275 17.86 0.72 -1.10
CA LYS A 275 17.70 1.51 0.13
C LYS A 275 18.99 1.60 0.93
N PHE A 276 19.16 2.73 1.59
CA PHE A 276 20.11 3.00 2.65
C PHE A 276 19.36 3.16 3.97
N ILE A 277 19.80 2.47 5.02
CA ILE A 277 19.23 2.56 6.37
C ILE A 277 20.27 3.08 7.35
N ARG A 278 19.85 3.91 8.30
CA ARG A 278 20.75 4.43 9.34
C ARG A 278 20.97 3.38 10.43
N GLY A 279 22.23 3.11 10.79
CA GLY A 279 22.54 2.28 11.97
C GLY A 279 22.19 3.00 13.28
N SER A 280 21.70 2.28 14.30
CA SER A 280 21.53 2.83 15.65
C SER A 280 22.72 2.44 16.54
N ASP A 281 23.08 3.32 17.50
CA ASP A 281 24.18 3.08 18.45
C ASP A 281 23.97 1.81 19.32
N ASP A 282 22.72 1.36 19.49
CA ASP A 282 22.38 0.13 20.22
C ASP A 282 22.52 -1.16 19.37
N HIS A 283 22.61 -1.03 18.04
CA HIS A 283 22.76 -2.15 17.10
C HIS A 283 23.87 -1.84 16.09
N PRO A 284 25.14 -1.77 16.53
CA PRO A 284 26.26 -1.28 15.72
C PRO A 284 26.58 -2.14 14.50
N VAL A 285 26.07 -3.37 14.47
CA VAL A 285 25.99 -4.24 13.31
C VAL A 285 24.67 -4.96 13.48
N LEU A 286 23.66 -4.71 12.66
CA LEU A 286 22.32 -5.32 12.75
C LEU A 286 22.41 -6.85 12.51
N ARG A 287 22.93 -7.54 13.52
CA ARG A 287 22.79 -8.98 13.76
C ARG A 287 21.54 -9.16 14.59
N ALA A 288 20.39 -9.37 13.96
CA ALA A 288 19.31 -10.17 14.51
C ALA A 288 18.16 -10.29 13.51
N PHE A 289 17.70 -11.53 13.35
CA PHE A 289 16.45 -11.91 12.71
C PHE A 289 15.28 -11.18 13.37
N GLY A 290 14.60 -10.30 12.64
CA GLY A 290 13.39 -9.62 13.08
C GLY A 290 12.98 -8.48 12.15
N ASP A 291 11.67 -8.28 11.99
CA ASP A 291 11.08 -7.19 11.22
C ASP A 291 11.13 -5.89 12.02
N PHE A 292 11.69 -4.83 11.44
CA PHE A 292 11.76 -3.51 12.07
C PHE A 292 11.33 -2.42 11.10
N ALA A 293 10.42 -1.54 11.53
CA ALA A 293 10.05 -0.35 10.76
C ALA A 293 11.20 0.66 10.77
N VAL A 294 11.71 1.04 9.60
CA VAL A 294 12.74 2.09 9.45
C VAL A 294 12.10 3.30 8.79
N SER A 295 11.90 4.36 9.58
CA SER A 295 11.32 5.63 9.11
C SER A 295 12.36 6.58 8.50
N ASP A 296 13.64 6.41 8.83
CA ASP A 296 14.77 7.20 8.31
C ASP A 296 15.59 6.36 7.32
N PHE A 297 15.30 6.51 6.03
CA PHE A 297 16.00 5.82 4.96
C PHE A 297 16.20 6.75 3.75
N ARG A 298 17.23 6.43 2.96
CA ARG A 298 17.52 7.07 1.68
C ARG A 298 17.44 6.04 0.56
N VAL A 299 17.23 6.49 -0.66
CA VAL A 299 17.14 5.62 -1.83
C VAL A 299 18.20 6.04 -2.85
N LEU A 300 19.02 5.09 -3.27
CA LEU A 300 19.83 5.18 -4.48
C LEU A 300 18.98 4.72 -5.66
N ALA A 301 18.80 5.59 -6.64
CA ALA A 301 18.32 5.20 -7.96
C ALA A 301 19.51 4.75 -8.82
N LEU A 302 19.38 3.58 -9.43
CA LEU A 302 20.29 3.10 -10.46
C LEU A 302 19.56 3.09 -11.80
N ARG A 303 20.28 3.43 -12.87
CA ARG A 303 19.79 3.35 -14.23
C ARG A 303 20.69 2.46 -15.08
N ARG A 304 20.09 1.61 -15.90
CA ARG A 304 20.79 0.73 -16.83
C ARG A 304 21.19 1.49 -18.10
N ASP A 305 22.47 1.45 -18.46
CA ASP A 305 22.98 2.02 -19.70
C ASP A 305 22.78 1.08 -20.90
N ASP A 306 23.11 1.55 -22.11
CA ASP A 306 22.97 0.78 -23.36
C ASP A 306 23.83 -0.50 -23.38
N SER A 307 24.85 -0.58 -22.54
CA SER A 307 25.71 -1.77 -22.41
C SER A 307 25.15 -2.78 -21.39
N GLY A 308 24.07 -2.44 -20.69
CA GLY A 308 23.45 -3.27 -19.66
C GLY A 308 23.99 -3.06 -18.25
N ARG A 309 24.83 -2.03 -18.03
CA ARG A 309 25.42 -1.74 -16.72
C ARG A 309 24.53 -0.81 -15.92
N TRP A 310 24.40 -1.06 -14.63
CA TRP A 310 23.70 -0.21 -13.68
C TRP A 310 24.62 0.87 -13.14
N LEU A 311 24.21 2.14 -13.29
CA LEU A 311 24.95 3.31 -12.85
C LEU A 311 24.09 4.14 -11.90
N ALA A 312 24.70 4.76 -10.90
CA ALA A 312 23.99 5.66 -9.99
C ALA A 312 23.40 6.83 -10.77
N HIS A 313 22.09 7.02 -10.60
CA HIS A 313 21.30 8.02 -11.28
C HIS A 313 20.79 9.12 -10.34
N GLY A 314 20.71 8.85 -9.04
CA GLY A 314 20.41 9.86 -8.03
C GLY A 314 20.28 9.28 -6.63
N VAL A 315 20.37 10.13 -5.60
CA VAL A 315 20.12 9.76 -4.20
C VAL A 315 19.06 10.70 -3.63
N VAL A 316 18.00 10.15 -3.05
CA VAL A 316 16.91 10.92 -2.44
C VAL A 316 16.60 10.44 -1.03
N GLU A 317 16.05 11.34 -0.22
CA GLU A 317 15.49 11.00 1.09
C GLU A 317 14.10 10.39 0.91
N GLY A 318 13.87 9.21 1.48
CA GLY A 318 12.66 8.43 1.24
C GLY A 318 12.50 7.94 -0.20
N TRP A 319 11.28 7.57 -0.57
CA TRP A 319 10.97 7.15 -1.94
C TRP A 319 10.84 8.35 -2.89
N PRO A 320 11.33 8.25 -4.14
CA PRO A 320 11.21 9.33 -5.11
C PRO A 320 9.75 9.61 -5.46
N THR A 321 9.39 10.88 -5.46
CA THR A 321 8.09 11.39 -5.91
C THR A 321 7.90 11.19 -7.41
N ASN A 322 6.66 11.24 -7.93
CA ASN A 322 6.42 11.07 -9.37
C ASN A 322 7.22 12.06 -10.24
N ALA A 323 7.41 13.30 -9.77
CA ALA A 323 8.24 14.27 -10.49
C ALA A 323 9.72 13.88 -10.52
N GLN A 324 10.24 13.24 -9.47
CA GLN A 324 11.59 12.69 -9.43
C GLN A 324 11.70 11.38 -10.23
N ARG A 325 10.61 10.62 -10.37
CA ARG A 325 10.54 9.43 -11.24
C ARG A 325 10.57 9.79 -12.73
N GLU A 326 9.92 10.90 -13.10
CA GLU A 326 9.83 11.40 -14.48
C GLU A 326 11.04 12.26 -14.91
N ALA A 327 11.70 12.92 -13.95
CA ALA A 327 12.89 13.73 -14.19
C ALA A 327 14.18 12.91 -13.97
N ARG A 328 15.30 13.39 -14.54
CA ARG A 328 16.63 13.00 -14.04
C ARG A 328 16.62 13.27 -12.53
N ILE A 329 16.87 12.26 -11.71
CA ILE A 329 16.97 12.42 -10.26
C ILE A 329 18.28 13.15 -9.98
N THR A 330 18.33 14.46 -10.23
CA THR A 330 19.51 15.25 -9.90
C THR A 330 19.60 15.37 -8.36
N PRO A 331 20.76 15.06 -7.75
CA PRO A 331 20.99 15.16 -6.30
C PRO A 331 20.70 16.55 -5.69
#